data_AF-A0AA40JPL7-F1
#
_entry.id   AF-A0AA40JPL7-F1
#
_cell.length_a   1.000
_cell.length_b   1.000
_cell.length_c   1.000
_cell.angle_alpha   90.00
_cell.angle_beta   90.00
_cell.angle_gamma   90.00
#
_symmetry.space_group_name_H-M   'P 1'
#
loop_
_entity.id
_entity.type
_entity.pdbx_description
1 polymer ?
#
loop_
_entity_poly.entity_id
_entity_poly.type
_entity_poly.pdbx_seq_one_letter_code
_entity_poly.pdbx_strand_id
1 'polypeptide(L)'
;MARFALRSKLLLLLAGTALPLAGAHAQSFTPEQLQAATALQERLPNLDNHLDIPCDYGTGEQDPGKDGPDQFDFVKAKRGRRKGVVLAIFVPQNARTPAGYAEAAAKGQQKLSA
;
A
#
# COMPACT_ATOMS: atom_id res chain seq x y z
N MET A 1 1.52 -46.99 25.29
CA MET A 1 2.52 -46.28 24.48
C MET A 1 2.04 -44.98 23.80
N ALA A 2 0.78 -44.54 23.95
CA ALA A 2 0.26 -43.34 23.28
C ALA A 2 0.33 -42.01 24.06
N ARG A 3 0.63 -42.03 25.37
CA ARG A 3 0.57 -40.84 26.24
C ARG A 3 1.85 -39.98 26.26
N PHE A 4 2.98 -40.54 25.81
CA PHE A 4 4.26 -39.81 25.73
C PHE A 4 4.36 -38.93 24.47
N ALA A 5 3.76 -39.34 23.36
CA ALA A 5 3.80 -38.61 22.09
C ALA A 5 2.99 -37.30 22.10
N LEU A 6 1.96 -37.20 22.94
CA LEU A 6 1.08 -36.03 23.00
C LEU A 6 1.73 -34.85 23.74
N ARG A 7 2.56 -35.13 24.75
CA ARG A 7 3.26 -34.10 25.54
C ARG A 7 4.37 -33.42 24.74
N SER A 8 5.04 -34.15 23.84
CA SER A 8 6.13 -33.62 23.02
C SER A 8 5.64 -32.69 21.90
N LYS A 9 4.45 -32.94 21.33
CA LYS A 9 3.83 -32.05 20.33
C LYS A 9 3.29 -30.75 20.93
N LEU A 10 2.80 -30.78 22.17
CA LEU A 10 2.30 -29.58 22.86
C LEU A 10 3.45 -28.62 23.25
N LEU A 11 4.61 -29.17 23.64
CA LEU A 11 5.83 -28.39 23.91
C LEU A 11 6.40 -27.72 22.66
N LEU A 12 6.33 -28.36 21.48
CA LEU A 12 6.70 -27.72 20.21
C LEU A 12 5.70 -26.62 19.79
N LEU A 13 4.42 -26.76 20.11
CA LEU A 13 3.40 -25.75 19.78
C LEU A 13 3.54 -24.48 20.65
N LEU A 14 3.99 -24.63 21.91
CA LEU A 14 4.28 -23.50 22.82
C LEU A 14 5.65 -22.85 22.56
N ALA A 15 6.64 -23.59 22.05
CA ALA A 15 7.93 -23.02 21.68
C ALA A 15 7.87 -22.15 20.40
N GLY A 16 6.89 -22.39 19.52
CA GLY A 16 6.68 -21.60 18.29
C GLY A 16 6.00 -20.24 18.51
N THR A 17 5.36 -20.01 19.66
CA THR A 17 4.64 -18.76 19.97
C THR A 17 5.49 -17.72 20.71
N ALA A 18 6.77 -18.02 20.95
CA ALA A 18 7.71 -17.12 21.62
C ALA A 18 8.80 -16.60 20.67
N LEU A 19 8.57 -16.58 19.36
CA LEU A 19 9.21 -15.53 18.57
C LEU A 19 8.64 -14.23 19.13
N PRO A 20 9.44 -13.33 19.74
CA PRO A 20 8.95 -11.98 19.90
C PRO A 20 8.52 -11.57 18.49
N LEU A 21 7.29 -11.10 18.37
CA LEU A 21 7.03 -10.02 17.43
C LEU A 21 8.08 -8.97 17.81
N ALA A 22 9.27 -9.06 17.20
CA ALA A 22 10.14 -7.94 17.02
C ALA A 22 9.29 -7.02 16.16
N GLY A 23 8.40 -6.27 16.83
CA GLY A 23 7.63 -5.23 16.23
C GLY A 23 8.66 -4.44 15.45
N ALA A 24 8.40 -4.25 14.16
CA ALA A 24 9.17 -3.32 13.36
C ALA A 24 9.30 -2.07 14.22
N HIS A 25 10.49 -1.84 14.77
CA HIS A 25 10.75 -0.64 15.54
C HIS A 25 10.67 0.46 14.51
N ALA A 26 9.50 1.09 14.40
CA ALA A 26 9.35 2.30 13.64
C ALA A 26 10.39 3.25 14.24
N GLN A 27 11.39 3.59 13.43
CA GLN A 27 12.43 4.49 13.88
C GLN A 27 11.74 5.81 14.23
N SER A 28 11.73 6.14 15.52
CA SER A 28 11.17 7.40 15.97
C SER A 28 12.09 8.54 15.52
N PHE A 29 11.52 9.54 14.87
CA PHE A 29 12.21 10.78 14.54
C PHE A 29 12.05 11.78 15.68
N THR A 30 13.10 12.54 16.00
CA THR A 30 12.97 13.64 16.97
C THR A 30 12.07 14.74 16.40
N PRO A 31 11.47 15.58 17.25
CA PRO A 31 10.71 16.75 16.80
C PRO A 31 11.52 17.65 15.84
N GLU A 32 12.81 17.84 16.09
CA GLU A 32 13.69 18.64 15.22
C GLU A 32 13.88 17.98 13.86
N GLN A 33 14.04 16.65 13.80
CA GLN A 33 14.15 15.91 12.55
C GLN A 33 12.86 16.01 11.73
N LEU A 34 11.69 15.89 12.38
CA LEU A 34 10.38 16.04 11.72
C LEU A 34 10.18 17.46 11.20
N GLN A 35 10.58 18.47 11.98
CA GLN A 35 10.52 19.87 11.56
C GLN A 35 11.42 20.15 10.35
N ALA A 36 12.67 19.65 10.38
CA ALA A 36 13.60 19.80 9.28
C ALA A 36 13.08 19.11 8.00
N ALA A 37 12.57 17.88 8.11
CA ALA A 37 11.96 17.16 7.00
C ALA A 37 10.75 17.91 6.43
N THR A 38 9.90 18.45 7.31
CA THR A 38 8.72 19.24 6.91
C THR A 38 9.12 20.49 6.14
N ALA A 39 10.11 21.25 6.62
CA ALA A 39 10.60 22.45 5.97
C ALA A 39 11.22 22.16 4.59
N LEU A 40 11.91 21.02 4.44
CA LEU A 40 12.42 20.56 3.14
C LEU A 40 11.28 20.22 2.18
N GLN A 41 10.30 19.41 2.64
CA GLN A 41 9.17 18.97 1.82
C GLN A 41 8.26 20.11 1.36
N GLU A 42 8.21 21.21 2.11
CA GLU A 42 7.51 22.45 1.72
C GLU A 42 8.13 23.13 0.50
N ARG A 43 9.45 23.06 0.37
CA ARG A 43 10.22 23.80 -0.65
C ARG A 43 10.57 22.97 -1.87
N LEU A 44 10.75 21.66 -1.70
CA LEU A 44 11.20 20.78 -2.77
C LEU A 44 10.01 20.24 -3.59
N PRO A 45 10.10 20.22 -4.93
CA PRO A 45 9.21 19.40 -5.72
C PRO A 45 9.46 17.93 -5.34
N ASN A 46 8.39 17.20 -5.08
CA ASN A 46 8.46 15.77 -4.85
C ASN A 46 7.43 15.07 -5.73
N LEU A 47 7.85 13.95 -6.32
CA LEU A 47 7.09 13.17 -7.26
C LEU A 47 7.12 11.72 -6.80
N ASP A 48 5.95 11.12 -6.64
CA ASP A 48 5.85 9.66 -6.63
C ASP A 48 5.83 9.17 -8.08
N ASN A 49 6.76 8.31 -8.47
CA ASN A 49 6.90 7.87 -9.85
C ASN A 49 6.03 6.66 -10.20
N HIS A 50 5.32 6.06 -9.23
CA HIS A 50 4.48 4.91 -9.49
C HIS A 50 3.38 4.77 -8.44
N LEU A 51 2.25 5.41 -8.70
CA LEU A 51 1.06 5.29 -7.86
C LEU A 51 0.03 4.38 -8.52
N ASP A 52 -0.25 3.25 -7.90
CA ASP A 52 -1.39 2.41 -8.26
C ASP A 52 -2.69 2.95 -7.64
N ILE A 53 -3.76 2.87 -8.42
CA ILE A 53 -5.13 3.19 -7.99
C ILE A 53 -6.06 2.00 -8.28
N PRO A 54 -7.13 1.80 -7.48
CA PRO A 54 -8.15 0.81 -7.78
C PRO A 54 -8.94 1.21 -9.04
N CYS A 55 -9.64 0.25 -9.67
CA CYS A 55 -10.36 0.50 -10.92
C CYS A 55 -11.58 1.41 -10.77
N ASP A 56 -12.11 1.55 -9.55
CA ASP A 56 -13.24 2.39 -9.16
C ASP A 56 -12.81 3.70 -8.48
N TYR A 57 -11.52 4.05 -8.53
CA TYR A 57 -11.01 5.33 -8.06
C TYR A 57 -11.77 6.50 -8.69
N GLY A 58 -12.01 7.55 -7.90
CA GLY A 58 -12.81 8.71 -8.36
C GLY A 58 -14.31 8.55 -8.14
N THR A 59 -14.79 7.41 -7.64
CA THR A 59 -16.21 7.15 -7.39
C THR A 59 -16.47 6.74 -5.94
N GLY A 60 -17.69 6.99 -5.44
CA GLY A 60 -18.16 6.43 -4.17
C GLY A 60 -17.26 6.70 -2.96
N GLU A 61 -16.75 5.62 -2.36
CA GLU A 61 -15.84 5.66 -1.20
C GLU A 61 -14.39 5.91 -1.62
N GLN A 62 -14.03 5.63 -2.87
CA GLN A 62 -12.72 5.86 -3.48
C GLN A 62 -12.60 7.25 -4.13
N ASP A 63 -13.50 8.18 -3.77
CA ASP A 63 -13.41 9.59 -4.17
C ASP A 63 -12.13 10.23 -3.55
N PRO A 64 -11.20 10.74 -4.38
CA PRO A 64 -9.94 11.32 -3.91
C PRO A 64 -10.13 12.58 -3.06
N GLY A 65 -11.32 13.20 -3.08
CA GLY A 65 -11.66 14.32 -2.21
C GLY A 65 -11.88 13.95 -0.74
N LYS A 66 -11.98 12.64 -0.41
CA LYS A 66 -12.29 12.15 0.94
C LYS A 66 -11.04 11.54 1.59
N ASP A 67 -10.93 11.62 2.93
CA ASP A 67 -9.91 10.88 3.70
C ASP A 67 -10.35 9.40 3.80
N GLY A 68 -10.25 8.70 2.67
CA GLY A 68 -10.79 7.36 2.47
C GLY A 68 -9.92 6.23 3.07
N PRO A 69 -10.28 4.96 2.84
CA PRO A 69 -9.52 3.82 3.35
C PRO A 69 -8.22 3.56 2.57
N ASP A 70 -8.09 4.08 1.34
CA ASP A 70 -6.93 3.87 0.48
C ASP A 70 -5.69 4.64 0.94
N GLN A 71 -4.53 4.24 0.42
CA GLN A 71 -3.24 4.87 0.78
C GLN A 71 -3.10 6.29 0.21
N PHE A 72 -3.80 6.60 -0.88
CA PHE A 72 -3.71 7.88 -1.57
C PHE A 72 -5.08 8.50 -1.83
N ASP A 73 -5.22 9.72 -1.34
CA ASP A 73 -6.29 10.67 -1.66
C ASP A 73 -5.72 12.09 -1.50
N PHE A 74 -6.46 13.11 -1.92
CA PHE A 74 -5.99 14.50 -1.88
C PHE A 74 -5.85 15.02 -0.44
N VAL A 75 -6.59 14.46 0.53
CA VAL A 75 -6.47 14.84 1.95
C VAL A 75 -5.14 14.36 2.51
N LYS A 76 -4.80 13.09 2.30
CA LYS A 76 -3.52 12.46 2.65
C LYS A 76 -2.36 13.09 1.88
N ALA A 77 -2.52 13.35 0.58
CA ALA A 77 -1.50 14.00 -0.24
C ALA A 77 -1.16 15.41 0.29
N LYS A 78 -2.19 16.19 0.68
CA LYS A 78 -2.00 17.51 1.32
C LYS A 78 -1.31 17.38 2.67
N ARG A 79 -1.75 16.44 3.52
CA ARG A 79 -1.14 16.16 4.84
C ARG A 79 0.34 15.76 4.72
N GLY A 80 0.67 14.92 3.75
CA GLY A 80 2.03 14.47 3.45
C GLY A 80 2.84 15.41 2.54
N ARG A 81 2.27 16.56 2.14
CA ARG A 81 2.89 17.56 1.25
C ARG A 81 3.37 16.97 -0.08
N ARG A 82 2.67 15.96 -0.60
CA ARG A 82 2.93 15.33 -1.91
C ARG A 82 2.56 16.32 -3.02
N LYS A 83 3.49 16.59 -3.95
CA LYS A 83 3.29 17.61 -5.01
C LYS A 83 2.88 17.03 -6.35
N GLY A 84 3.27 15.80 -6.64
CA GLY A 84 2.86 15.10 -7.85
C GLY A 84 2.95 13.59 -7.67
N VAL A 85 2.21 12.89 -8.52
CA VAL A 85 2.22 11.44 -8.63
C VAL A 85 2.12 11.07 -10.10
N VAL A 86 2.74 9.96 -10.48
CA VAL A 86 2.55 9.32 -11.78
C VAL A 86 1.59 8.16 -11.58
N LEU A 87 0.37 8.30 -12.09
CA LEU A 87 -0.65 7.26 -12.01
C LEU A 87 -0.30 6.10 -12.95
N ALA A 88 -0.19 4.90 -12.39
CA ALA A 88 0.11 3.70 -13.14
C ALA A 88 -1.16 3.14 -13.80
N ILE A 89 -1.16 3.09 -15.14
CA ILE A 89 -2.15 2.31 -15.89
C ILE A 89 -1.67 0.85 -15.94
N PHE A 90 -1.72 0.21 -14.77
CA PHE A 90 -1.36 -1.19 -14.59
C PHE A 90 -2.59 -2.09 -14.69
N VAL A 91 -2.46 -3.19 -15.43
CA VAL A 91 -3.46 -4.26 -15.52
C VAL A 91 -2.80 -5.62 -15.22
N PRO A 92 -3.49 -6.54 -14.51
CA PRO A 92 -2.97 -7.87 -14.26
C PRO A 92 -2.68 -8.64 -15.55
N GLN A 93 -1.65 -9.47 -15.53
CA GLN A 93 -1.33 -10.36 -16.64
C GLN A 93 -2.36 -11.49 -16.74
N ASN A 94 -2.97 -11.62 -17.92
CA ASN A 94 -3.86 -12.74 -18.28
C ASN A 94 -3.25 -13.58 -19.43
N ALA A 95 -4.03 -14.55 -19.94
CA ALA A 95 -3.64 -15.36 -21.10
C ALA A 95 -3.30 -14.47 -22.31
N ARG A 96 -2.20 -14.79 -23.02
CA ARG A 96 -1.72 -14.04 -24.19
C ARG A 96 -2.49 -14.41 -25.45
N THR A 97 -3.80 -14.15 -25.43
CA THR A 97 -4.72 -14.38 -26.54
C THR A 97 -5.33 -13.05 -26.99
N PRO A 98 -5.91 -12.97 -28.21
CA PRO A 98 -6.61 -11.76 -28.65
C PRO A 98 -7.67 -11.26 -27.65
N ALA A 99 -8.43 -12.18 -27.06
CA ALA A 99 -9.43 -11.86 -26.02
C ALA A 99 -8.79 -11.31 -24.74
N GLY A 100 -7.68 -11.91 -24.28
CA GLY A 100 -6.96 -11.43 -23.09
C GLY A 100 -6.37 -10.03 -23.28
N TYR A 101 -5.86 -9.72 -24.47
CA TYR A 101 -5.38 -8.37 -24.79
C TYR A 101 -6.54 -7.35 -24.85
N ALA A 102 -7.70 -7.73 -25.39
CA ALA A 102 -8.88 -6.85 -25.42
C ALA A 102 -9.38 -6.51 -24.01
N GLU A 103 -9.42 -7.50 -23.11
CA GLU A 103 -9.77 -7.30 -21.70
C GLU A 103 -8.77 -6.37 -21.00
N ALA A 104 -7.47 -6.59 -21.21
CA ALA A 104 -6.41 -5.77 -20.65
C ALA A 104 -6.52 -4.30 -21.12
N ALA A 105 -6.78 -4.09 -22.41
CA ALA A 105 -7.00 -2.75 -22.96
C ALA A 105 -8.23 -2.07 -22.36
N ALA A 106 -9.34 -2.80 -22.20
CA ALA A 106 -10.56 -2.27 -21.58
C ALA A 106 -10.33 -1.82 -20.12
N LYS A 107 -9.63 -2.64 -19.32
CA LYS A 107 -9.25 -2.28 -17.94
C LYS A 107 -8.31 -1.08 -17.88
N GLY A 108 -7.32 -1.03 -18.79
CA GLY A 108 -6.42 0.10 -18.90
C GLY A 108 -7.16 1.39 -19.23
N GLN A 109 -8.13 1.32 -20.16
CA GLN A 109 -8.96 2.45 -20.53
C GLN A 109 -9.85 2.93 -19.38
N GLN A 110 -10.42 2.01 -18.59
CA GLN A 110 -11.19 2.34 -17.39
C GLN A 110 -10.33 3.15 -16.40
N LYS A 111 -9.11 2.68 -16.12
CA LYS A 111 -8.17 3.40 -15.24
C LYS A 111 -7.74 4.76 -15.80
N LEU A 112 -7.59 4.89 -17.10
CA LEU A 112 -7.22 6.15 -17.75
C LEU A 112 -8.35 7.20 -17.68
N SER A 113 -9.60 6.76 -17.64
CA SER A 113 -10.78 7.64 -17.57
C SER A 113 -11.24 8.00 -16.16
N ALA A 114 -10.60 7.43 -15.13
CA ALA A 114 -10.83 7.78 -13.73
C ALA A 114 -10.24 9.15 -13.40
#